data_AF-A0A6A2Z1M0-F1
#
_entry.id   AF-A0A6A2Z1M0-F1
#
_cell.length_a   1.000
_cell.length_b   1.000
_cell.length_c   1.000
_cell.angle_alpha   90.00
_cell.angle_beta   90.00
_cell.angle_gamma   90.00
#
_symmetry.space_group_name_H-M   'P 1'
#
loop_
_entity.id
_entity.type
_entity.pdbx_description
1 polymer ?
#
loop_
_entity_poly.entity_id
_entity_poly.type
_entity_poly.pdbx_seq_one_letter_code
_entity_poly.pdbx_strand_id
1 'polypeptide(L)'
;MKVTADSCFGDDQVWPPGFRFHPTDEELVLYYLKRNICRKRLKLDITREMDVYKWDPEELPGQSILKNGDRQWFFFCPRDRKYPNGARSNRATVHGYWKATGKDRTISCNSRTVGIEKTLVFYRGHAPSGERTDWVMHEYTLDEEELMRCQNVNDYYALYKLYKKSGAGPKNGEQYGAPFKEKA
;
A
#
# COMPACT_ATOMS: atom_id res chain seq x y z
N MET A 1 -17.62 -10.35 -15.86
CA MET A 1 -16.53 -11.34 -15.94
C MET A 1 -16.13 -11.70 -14.52
N LYS A 2 -16.21 -12.98 -14.14
CA LYS A 2 -15.73 -13.45 -12.83
C LYS A 2 -14.21 -13.45 -12.90
N VAL A 3 -13.55 -12.59 -12.12
CA VAL A 3 -12.11 -12.67 -11.91
C VAL A 3 -11.88 -13.85 -10.98
N THR A 4 -11.39 -14.96 -11.51
CA THR A 4 -10.85 -16.03 -10.67
C THR A 4 -9.60 -15.48 -9.99
N ALA A 5 -9.49 -15.70 -8.69
CA ALA A 5 -8.27 -15.43 -7.93
C ALA A 5 -7.25 -16.50 -8.30
N ASP A 6 -6.74 -16.46 -9.53
CA ASP A 6 -5.53 -17.19 -9.87
C ASP A 6 -4.43 -16.53 -9.02
N SER A 7 -3.84 -17.30 -8.12
CA SER A 7 -2.76 -16.83 -7.26
C SER A 7 -1.69 -16.20 -8.15
N CYS A 8 -1.39 -14.93 -7.91
CA CYS A 8 -0.39 -14.22 -8.72
C CYS A 8 1.03 -14.79 -8.54
N PHE A 9 1.20 -15.66 -7.54
CA PHE A 9 2.20 -16.68 -7.51
C PHE A 9 1.56 -17.94 -8.10
N GLY A 10 1.93 -18.29 -9.35
CA GLY A 10 1.56 -19.61 -9.87
C GLY A 10 1.93 -20.67 -8.84
N ASP A 11 1.10 -21.70 -8.71
CA ASP A 11 1.20 -22.74 -7.67
C ASP A 11 2.59 -23.44 -7.62
N ASP A 12 3.47 -23.19 -8.59
CA ASP A 12 4.81 -23.77 -8.74
C ASP A 12 6.00 -22.80 -8.51
N GLN A 13 5.79 -21.53 -8.15
CA GLN A 13 6.94 -20.62 -7.96
C GLN A 13 7.50 -20.68 -6.52
N VAL A 14 8.26 -21.74 -6.25
CA VAL A 14 9.05 -21.87 -5.01
C VAL A 14 10.23 -20.90 -5.06
N TRP A 15 10.04 -19.73 -4.47
CA TRP A 15 11.14 -18.78 -4.27
C TRP A 15 12.10 -19.30 -3.20
N PRO A 16 13.42 -19.24 -3.40
CA PRO A 16 14.38 -19.57 -2.37
C PRO A 16 14.17 -18.71 -1.12
N PRO A 17 14.46 -19.22 0.10
CA PRO A 17 14.43 -18.42 1.31
C PRO A 17 15.22 -17.11 1.14
N GLY A 18 14.60 -16.00 1.55
CA GLY A 18 15.19 -14.66 1.42
C GLY A 18 14.67 -13.85 0.23
N PHE A 19 14.13 -14.49 -0.82
CA PHE A 19 13.43 -13.77 -1.88
C PHE A 19 12.07 -13.29 -1.39
N ARG A 20 11.86 -11.98 -1.43
CA ARG A 20 10.65 -11.32 -0.94
C ARG A 20 10.23 -10.19 -1.84
N PHE A 21 8.95 -9.84 -1.74
CA PHE A 21 8.47 -8.61 -2.32
C PHE A 21 8.90 -7.43 -1.43
N HIS A 22 10.03 -6.81 -1.78
CA HIS A 22 10.62 -5.70 -1.03
C HIS A 22 10.96 -4.52 -1.96
N PRO A 23 9.96 -3.90 -2.58
CA PRO A 23 10.19 -2.83 -3.54
C PRO A 23 10.71 -1.56 -2.85
N THR A 24 11.51 -0.77 -3.57
CA THR A 24 11.83 0.60 -3.15
C THR A 24 10.63 1.53 -3.33
N ASP A 25 10.69 2.71 -2.72
CA ASP A 25 9.63 3.71 -2.88
C ASP A 25 9.50 4.17 -4.35
N GLU A 26 10.61 4.27 -5.09
CA GLU A 26 10.60 4.58 -6.52
C GLU A 26 9.97 3.45 -7.35
N GLU A 27 10.23 2.18 -7.01
CA GLU A 27 9.61 1.04 -7.68
C GLU A 27 8.10 1.00 -7.44
N LEU A 28 7.66 1.25 -6.19
CA LEU A 28 6.23 1.35 -5.87
C LEU A 28 5.53 2.42 -6.71
N VAL A 29 6.15 3.58 -6.87
CA VAL A 29 5.55 4.71 -7.60
C VAL A 29 5.67 4.53 -9.12
N LEU A 30 6.86 4.31 -9.66
CA LEU A 30 7.11 4.31 -11.10
C LEU A 30 6.80 2.97 -11.77
N TYR A 31 7.08 1.85 -11.09
CA TYR A 31 6.84 0.53 -11.66
C TYR A 31 5.42 0.06 -11.39
N TYR A 32 4.93 0.14 -10.15
CA TYR A 32 3.59 -0.37 -9.82
C TYR A 32 2.50 0.67 -10.11
N LEU A 33 2.50 1.79 -9.38
CA LEU A 33 1.41 2.76 -9.43
C LEU A 33 1.27 3.43 -10.81
N LYS A 34 2.35 3.99 -11.36
CA LYS A 34 2.32 4.65 -12.67
C LYS A 34 1.92 3.70 -13.79
N ARG A 35 2.38 2.45 -13.76
CA ARG A 35 1.98 1.46 -14.77
C ARG A 35 0.50 1.11 -14.64
N ASN A 36 -0.02 0.95 -13.43
CA ASN A 36 -1.45 0.71 -13.21
C ASN A 36 -2.29 1.85 -13.81
N ILE A 37 -1.95 3.10 -13.51
CA ILE A 37 -2.62 4.31 -14.02
C ILE A 37 -2.52 4.40 -15.56
N CYS A 38 -1.33 4.19 -16.11
CA CYS A 38 -1.07 4.16 -17.54
C CYS A 38 -1.65 2.89 -18.24
N ARG A 39 -2.36 2.00 -17.54
CA ARG A 39 -2.87 0.70 -18.04
C ARG A 39 -1.80 -0.16 -18.72
N LYS A 40 -0.58 -0.14 -18.20
CA LYS A 40 0.56 -0.94 -18.66
C LYS A 40 0.62 -2.26 -17.90
N ARG A 41 0.97 -3.34 -18.60
CA ARG A 41 1.12 -4.68 -18.01
C ARG A 41 2.19 -4.70 -16.91
N LEU A 42 1.82 -5.23 -15.75
CA LEU A 42 2.72 -5.59 -14.65
C LEU A 42 3.24 -7.01 -14.84
N LYS A 43 4.50 -7.29 -14.47
CA LYS A 43 5.04 -8.66 -14.50
C LYS A 43 4.42 -9.54 -13.42
N LEU A 44 4.16 -8.94 -12.26
CA LEU A 44 3.50 -9.56 -11.13
C LEU A 44 2.39 -8.61 -10.70
N ASP A 45 1.15 -9.07 -10.82
CA ASP A 45 0.02 -8.37 -10.23
C ASP A 45 -0.07 -8.77 -8.77
N ILE A 46 0.08 -7.83 -7.85
CA ILE A 46 0.25 -8.13 -6.42
C ILE A 46 -0.67 -7.28 -5.55
N THR A 47 -1.45 -6.43 -6.19
CA THR A 47 -2.17 -5.32 -5.61
C THR A 47 -3.63 -5.46 -5.95
N ARG A 48 -4.47 -5.56 -4.94
CA ARG A 48 -5.92 -5.55 -5.14
C ARG A 48 -6.43 -4.12 -5.23
N GLU A 49 -7.29 -3.84 -6.21
CA GLU A 49 -8.06 -2.59 -6.24
C GLU A 49 -9.19 -2.65 -5.20
N MET A 50 -9.14 -1.77 -4.18
CA MET A 50 -10.16 -1.63 -3.14
C MET A 50 -10.03 -0.31 -2.37
N ASP A 51 -11.14 0.12 -1.76
CA ASP A 51 -11.12 1.23 -0.81
C ASP A 51 -10.70 0.72 0.58
N VAL A 52 -9.44 0.96 0.92
CA VAL A 52 -8.81 0.51 2.18
C VAL A 52 -9.45 1.15 3.42
N TYR A 53 -10.10 2.31 3.28
CA TYR A 53 -10.70 3.01 4.41
C TYR A 53 -12.04 2.42 4.85
N LYS A 54 -12.61 1.48 4.08
CA LYS A 54 -13.84 0.75 4.43
C LYS A 54 -13.62 -0.46 5.35
N TRP A 55 -12.39 -0.74 5.74
CA TRP A 55 -12.01 -1.95 6.46
C TRP A 55 -11.16 -1.60 7.68
N ASP A 56 -11.32 -2.38 8.75
CA ASP A 56 -10.37 -2.33 9.85
C ASP A 56 -9.03 -2.97 9.42
N PRO A 57 -7.90 -2.50 9.96
CA PRO A 57 -6.59 -2.97 9.49
C PRO A 57 -6.35 -4.46 9.74
N GLU A 58 -6.99 -5.07 10.73
CA GLU A 58 -6.93 -6.53 10.97
C GLU A 58 -7.55 -7.36 9.83
N GLU A 59 -8.48 -6.78 9.07
CA GLU A 59 -9.20 -7.47 7.99
C GLU A 59 -8.45 -7.40 6.64
N LEU A 60 -7.67 -6.33 6.44
CA LEU A 60 -6.95 -6.06 5.20
C LEU A 60 -5.96 -7.18 4.78
N PRO A 61 -5.17 -7.81 5.68
CA PRO A 61 -4.33 -8.97 5.33
C PRO A 61 -5.09 -10.09 4.62
N GLY A 62 -6.35 -10.33 5.02
CA GLY A 62 -7.23 -11.31 4.38
C GLY A 62 -7.52 -10.97 2.93
N GLN A 63 -7.61 -9.69 2.60
CA GLN A 63 -7.92 -9.17 1.25
C GLN A 63 -6.73 -9.10 0.31
N SER A 64 -5.50 -9.20 0.84
CA SER A 64 -4.28 -9.07 0.03
C SER A 64 -4.12 -10.25 -0.94
N ILE A 65 -3.67 -9.95 -2.16
CA ILE A 65 -3.30 -10.96 -3.16
C ILE A 65 -1.99 -11.65 -2.77
N LEU A 66 -1.06 -10.92 -2.15
CA LEU A 66 0.21 -11.47 -1.70
C LEU A 66 0.02 -12.37 -0.49
N LYS A 67 0.07 -13.69 -0.70
CA LYS A 67 -0.02 -14.72 0.35
C LYS A 67 1.34 -15.32 0.69
N ASN A 68 2.34 -14.47 0.94
CA ASN A 68 3.71 -14.89 1.27
C ASN A 68 4.00 -14.98 2.79
N GLY A 69 3.01 -14.66 3.63
CA GLY A 69 3.13 -14.65 5.09
C GLY A 69 3.88 -13.45 5.66
N ASP A 70 4.32 -12.52 4.82
CA ASP A 70 4.93 -11.28 5.28
C ASP A 70 3.88 -10.39 5.98
N ARG A 71 4.35 -9.52 6.87
CA ARG A 71 3.55 -8.54 7.60
C ARG A 71 3.42 -7.22 6.84
N GLN A 72 3.43 -7.30 5.51
CA GLN A 72 3.24 -6.16 4.60
C GLN A 72 2.25 -6.54 3.51
N TRP A 73 1.31 -5.64 3.23
CA TRP A 73 0.25 -5.86 2.26
C TRP A 73 0.06 -4.62 1.40
N PHE A 74 -0.28 -4.83 0.13
CA PHE A 74 -0.29 -3.79 -0.88
C PHE A 74 -1.66 -3.72 -1.57
N PHE A 75 -2.18 -2.51 -1.73
CA PHE A 75 -3.51 -2.25 -2.31
C PHE A 75 -3.47 -1.03 -3.22
N PHE A 76 -4.34 -1.00 -4.21
CA PHE A 76 -4.65 0.21 -4.96
C PHE A 76 -6.02 0.73 -4.53
N CYS A 77 -6.12 2.02 -4.20
CA CYS A 77 -7.42 2.67 -4.01
C CYS A 77 -7.63 3.68 -5.13
N PRO A 78 -8.79 3.65 -5.83
CA PRO A 78 -9.20 4.74 -6.71
C PRO A 78 -9.20 6.08 -5.96
N ARG A 79 -8.83 7.16 -6.65
CA ARG A 79 -8.86 8.54 -6.16
C ARG A 79 -9.64 9.43 -7.12
N ASP A 80 -10.30 10.44 -6.56
CA ASP A 80 -10.98 11.47 -7.34
C ASP A 80 -9.99 12.57 -7.75
N ARG A 81 -9.88 12.82 -9.06
CA ARG A 81 -9.02 13.88 -9.62
C ARG A 81 -9.47 15.28 -9.23
N LYS A 82 -10.78 15.49 -9.03
CA LYS A 82 -11.34 16.79 -8.62
C LYS A 82 -10.80 17.20 -7.26
N TYR A 83 -10.36 16.24 -6.47
CA TYR A 83 -9.85 16.44 -5.15
C TYR A 83 -8.52 15.70 -4.96
N PRO A 84 -7.41 16.19 -5.55
CA PRO A 84 -6.11 15.53 -5.46
C PRO A 84 -5.59 15.47 -4.01
N ASN A 85 -6.05 16.39 -3.15
CA ASN A 85 -5.85 16.39 -1.70
C ASN A 85 -7.14 16.14 -0.90
N GLY A 86 -8.28 15.96 -1.54
CA GLY A 86 -9.60 16.00 -0.89
C GLY A 86 -10.51 14.86 -1.32
N ALA A 87 -11.70 14.71 -0.77
CA ALA A 87 -12.03 15.13 0.58
C ALA A 87 -11.12 14.36 1.57
N ARG A 88 -11.19 14.68 2.85
CA ARG A 88 -10.86 13.68 3.86
C ARG A 88 -11.66 12.43 3.46
N SER A 89 -11.04 11.44 2.81
CA SER A 89 -11.60 10.10 2.73
C SER A 89 -12.07 9.84 4.14
N ASN A 90 -13.31 9.40 4.34
CA ASN A 90 -13.75 9.13 5.70
C ASN A 90 -12.80 8.07 6.26
N ARG A 91 -11.81 8.53 7.03
CA ARG A 91 -10.73 7.70 7.55
C ARG A 91 -11.22 6.92 8.75
N ALA A 92 -12.45 7.16 9.19
CA ALA A 92 -13.14 6.32 10.15
C ALA A 92 -13.53 5.01 9.50
N THR A 93 -13.29 3.96 10.26
CA THR A 93 -13.67 2.57 10.03
C THR A 93 -14.73 2.20 11.07
N VAL A 94 -15.16 0.94 11.11
CA VAL A 94 -16.14 0.50 12.10
C VAL A 94 -15.58 0.64 13.52
N HIS A 95 -14.31 0.27 13.74
CA HIS A 95 -13.73 0.21 15.09
C HIS A 95 -12.65 1.27 15.37
N GLY A 96 -12.39 2.18 14.44
CA GLY A 96 -11.32 3.16 14.61
C GLY A 96 -11.20 4.19 13.51
N TYR A 97 -10.05 4.84 13.42
CA TYR A 97 -9.77 5.82 12.38
C TYR A 97 -8.29 5.91 12.02
N TRP A 98 -8.00 6.22 10.76
CA TRP A 98 -6.66 6.52 10.27
C TRP A 98 -6.30 8.00 10.49
N LYS A 99 -5.17 8.25 11.14
CA LYS A 99 -4.63 9.60 11.37
C LYS A 99 -3.30 9.76 10.65
N ALA A 100 -3.20 10.80 9.81
CA ALA A 100 -1.91 11.17 9.21
C ALA A 100 -0.91 11.58 10.30
N THR A 101 0.35 11.18 10.13
CA THR A 101 1.42 11.45 11.08
C THR A 101 2.74 11.72 10.35
N GLY A 102 3.62 12.49 10.98
CA GLY A 102 4.88 12.88 10.38
C GLY A 102 4.73 13.91 9.26
N LYS A 103 5.87 14.23 8.63
CA LYS A 103 5.94 15.07 7.43
C LYS A 103 5.89 14.15 6.22
N ASP A 104 5.09 14.52 5.23
CA ASP A 104 5.07 13.87 3.92
C ASP A 104 6.48 13.77 3.33
N ARG A 105 6.84 12.59 2.80
CA ARG A 105 8.13 12.37 2.16
C ARG A 105 7.99 12.53 0.65
N THR A 106 8.90 13.29 0.06
CA THR A 106 9.04 13.36 -1.40
C THR A 106 9.84 12.16 -1.88
N ILE A 107 9.32 11.46 -2.88
CA ILE A 107 10.01 10.35 -3.54
C ILE A 107 10.63 10.92 -4.81
N SER A 108 11.94 10.78 -4.96
CA SER A 108 12.69 11.25 -6.11
C SER A 108 13.37 10.11 -6.85
N CYS A 109 13.52 10.24 -8.16
CA CYS A 109 14.24 9.28 -9.00
C CYS A 109 15.06 10.07 -10.02
N ASN A 110 16.39 9.95 -10.02
CA ASN A 110 17.27 10.76 -10.87
C ASN A 110 17.01 12.28 -10.72
N SER A 111 16.92 12.75 -9.47
CA SER A 111 16.72 14.17 -9.11
C SER A 111 15.39 14.81 -9.53
N ARG A 112 14.44 14.06 -10.10
CA ARG A 112 13.05 14.51 -10.29
C ARG A 112 12.16 13.96 -9.19
N THR A 113 11.18 14.74 -8.75
CA THR A 113 10.09 14.24 -7.92
C THR A 113 9.22 13.32 -8.76
N VAL A 114 8.91 12.15 -8.22
CA VAL A 114 8.04 11.16 -8.89
C VAL A 114 6.79 10.83 -8.09
N GLY A 115 6.79 11.14 -6.79
CA GLY A 115 5.62 10.95 -5.96
C GLY A 115 5.79 11.50 -4.55
N ILE A 116 4.75 11.30 -3.76
CA ILE A 116 4.69 11.65 -2.34
C ILE A 116 4.26 10.41 -1.56
N GLU A 117 4.84 10.25 -0.38
CA GLU A 117 4.43 9.25 0.60
C GLU A 117 3.89 9.94 1.85
N LYS A 118 2.69 9.56 2.25
CA LYS A 118 2.07 9.97 3.51
C LYS A 118 2.02 8.77 4.46
N THR A 119 2.40 8.99 5.71
CA THR A 119 2.28 7.97 6.76
C THR A 119 1.00 8.17 7.55
N LEU A 120 0.23 7.10 7.72
CA LEU A 120 -0.97 7.06 8.54
C LEU A 120 -0.82 6.00 9.63
N VAL A 121 -1.35 6.30 10.82
CA VAL A 121 -1.43 5.35 11.93
C VAL A 121 -2.89 5.15 12.30
N PHE A 122 -3.27 3.90 12.53
CA PHE A 122 -4.63 3.57 12.96
C PHE A 122 -4.79 3.77 14.46
N TYR A 123 -5.92 4.35 14.84
CA TYR A 123 -6.36 4.53 16.21
C TYR A 123 -7.66 3.75 16.42
N ARG A 124 -7.71 2.90 17.44
CA ARG A 124 -8.91 2.14 17.80
C ARG A 124 -9.82 2.99 18.68
N GLY A 125 -11.14 2.95 18.43
CA GLY A 125 -12.14 3.77 19.12
C GLY A 125 -12.48 5.06 18.35
N HIS A 126 -13.26 5.92 19.01
CA HIS A 126 -13.81 7.12 18.37
C HIS A 126 -12.79 8.27 18.35
N ALA A 127 -12.74 8.99 17.24
CA ALA A 127 -11.93 10.20 17.16
C ALA A 127 -12.49 11.32 18.06
N PRO A 128 -11.63 12.15 18.68
CA PRO A 128 -10.18 12.16 18.60
C PRO A 128 -9.47 11.36 19.70
N SER A 129 -10.21 10.64 20.55
CA SER A 129 -9.72 10.00 21.78
C SER A 129 -9.39 8.50 21.63
N GLY A 130 -9.20 8.03 20.40
CA GLY A 130 -8.86 6.63 20.16
C GLY A 130 -7.48 6.24 20.72
N GLU A 131 -7.29 4.94 20.93
CA GLU A 131 -6.00 4.37 21.33
C GLU A 131 -5.13 4.12 20.10
N ARG A 132 -3.89 4.61 20.13
CA ARG A 132 -2.94 4.41 19.04
C ARG A 132 -2.58 2.93 18.92
N THR A 133 -2.68 2.38 17.71
CA THR A 133 -2.28 0.98 17.43
C THR A 133 -0.93 0.90 16.72
N ASP A 134 -0.47 -0.34 16.48
CA ASP A 134 0.75 -0.63 15.73
C ASP A 134 0.55 -0.82 14.23
N TRP A 135 -0.68 -0.60 13.74
CA TRP A 135 -0.98 -0.59 12.33
C TRP A 135 -0.57 0.72 11.68
N VAL A 136 0.24 0.61 10.65
CA VAL A 136 0.76 1.73 9.87
C VAL A 136 0.44 1.50 8.40
N MET A 137 0.08 2.59 7.73
CA MET A 137 -0.22 2.60 6.31
C MET A 137 0.59 3.70 5.65
N HIS A 138 1.32 3.37 4.60
CA HIS A 138 1.95 4.35 3.73
C HIS A 138 1.09 4.51 2.48
N GLU A 139 0.65 5.74 2.24
CA GLU A 139 -0.11 6.15 1.06
C GLU A 139 0.86 6.79 0.07
N TYR A 140 1.05 6.15 -1.08
CA TYR A 140 1.90 6.60 -2.17
C TYR A 140 1.04 7.21 -3.28
N THR A 141 1.35 8.44 -3.68
CA THR A 141 0.71 9.14 -4.79
C THR A 141 1.72 9.50 -5.87
N LEU A 142 1.32 9.38 -7.13
CA LEU A 142 2.13 9.78 -8.28
C LEU A 142 2.17 11.31 -8.38
N ASP A 143 3.34 11.85 -8.73
CA ASP A 143 3.50 13.28 -9.03
C ASP A 143 2.73 13.68 -10.30
N GLU A 144 2.20 14.90 -10.35
CA GLU A 144 1.40 15.39 -11.48
C GLU A 144 2.22 15.43 -12.78
N GLU A 145 3.52 15.79 -12.73
CA GLU A 145 4.35 15.78 -13.93
C GLU A 145 4.55 14.36 -14.47
N GLU A 146 4.66 13.36 -13.59
CA GLU A 146 4.76 11.96 -13.99
C GLU A 146 3.44 11.40 -14.52
N LEU A 147 2.32 11.89 -14.00
CA LEU A 147 0.97 11.57 -14.43
C LEU A 147 0.66 12.12 -15.82
N MET A 148 1.09 13.35 -16.12
CA MET A 148 0.96 13.99 -17.44
C MET A 148 1.77 13.26 -18.54
N ARG A 149 2.72 12.40 -18.16
CA ARG A 149 3.44 11.50 -19.08
C ARG A 149 2.64 10.23 -19.44
N CYS A 150 1.51 9.96 -18.79
CA CYS A 150 0.59 8.89 -19.17
C CYS A 150 -0.42 9.41 -20.21
N GLN A 151 -0.63 8.65 -21.29
CA GLN A 151 -1.65 8.96 -22.29
C GLN A 151 -3.03 8.44 -21.82
N ASN A 152 -4.09 9.20 -22.05
CA ASN A 152 -5.49 8.80 -21.83
C ASN A 152 -5.81 8.31 -20.39
N VAL A 153 -5.31 9.01 -19.37
CA VAL A 153 -5.63 8.68 -17.97
C VAL A 153 -7.03 9.17 -17.62
N ASN A 154 -7.93 8.23 -17.34
CA ASN A 154 -9.27 8.51 -16.80
C ASN A 154 -9.40 8.14 -15.32
N ASP A 155 -8.53 7.25 -14.82
CA ASP A 155 -8.60 6.72 -13.46
C ASP A 155 -7.32 7.05 -12.68
N TYR A 156 -7.49 7.59 -11.48
CA TYR A 156 -6.39 7.92 -10.58
C TYR A 156 -6.39 6.95 -9.42
N TYR A 157 -5.21 6.59 -8.96
CA TYR A 157 -5.04 5.65 -7.87
C TYR A 157 -4.00 6.18 -6.88
N ALA A 158 -4.10 5.73 -5.63
CA ALA A 158 -2.96 5.69 -4.71
C ALA A 158 -2.61 4.23 -4.42
N LEU A 159 -1.33 3.99 -4.17
CA LEU A 159 -0.84 2.70 -3.68
C LEU A 159 -0.74 2.77 -2.16
N TYR A 160 -1.28 1.77 -1.48
CA TYR A 160 -1.24 1.65 -0.03
C TYR A 160 -0.38 0.47 0.38
N LYS A 161 0.64 0.73 1.18
CA LYS A 161 1.43 -0.30 1.87
C LYS A 161 1.00 -0.33 3.33
N LEU A 162 0.29 -1.38 3.72
CA LEU A 162 -0.10 -1.66 5.10
C LEU A 162 0.94 -2.56 5.76
N TYR A 163 1.28 -2.27 7.02
CA TYR A 163 2.09 -3.18 7.83
C TYR A 163 1.76 -3.03 9.33
N LYS A 164 2.14 -4.04 10.10
CA LYS A 164 1.97 -4.05 11.56
C LYS A 164 3.34 -4.13 12.25
N LYS A 165 3.65 -3.14 13.08
CA LYS A 165 4.86 -3.11 13.92
C LYS A 165 4.78 -4.19 15.01
N SER A 166 5.93 -4.69 15.48
CA SER A 166 5.99 -5.64 16.61
C SER A 166 5.74 -5.00 17.99
N GLY A 167 5.55 -3.69 18.06
CA GLY A 167 5.17 -2.98 19.27
C GLY A 167 5.23 -1.46 19.12
N ALA A 168 4.95 -0.77 20.22
CA ALA A 168 4.89 0.69 20.28
C ALA A 168 6.24 1.38 19.93
N GLY A 169 6.14 2.64 19.48
CA GLY A 169 7.27 3.49 19.14
C GLY A 169 7.81 3.34 17.71
N PRO A 170 8.82 4.13 17.32
CA PRO A 170 9.59 3.96 16.09
C PRO A 170 10.37 2.64 16.14
N LYS A 171 10.28 1.86 15.06
CA LYS A 171 11.00 0.59 14.90
C LYS A 171 11.88 0.67 13.65
N ASN A 172 12.91 1.50 13.71
CA ASN A 172 13.84 1.71 12.60
C ASN A 172 14.56 0.38 12.29
N GLY A 173 14.49 -0.08 11.05
CA GLY A 173 15.14 -1.34 10.62
C GLY A 173 14.38 -2.62 10.97
N GLU A 174 13.13 -2.53 11.46
CA GLU A 174 12.31 -3.72 11.67
C GLU A 174 12.04 -4.45 10.35
N GLN A 175 12.20 -5.76 10.37
CA GLN A 175 11.89 -6.63 9.25
C GLN A 175 10.45 -7.15 9.38
N TYR A 176 9.69 -6.99 8.31
CA TYR A 176 8.30 -7.43 8.23
C TYR A 176 8.14 -8.69 7.39
N GLY A 177 9.23 -9.41 7.13
CA GLY A 177 9.19 -10.70 6.46
C GLY A 177 8.56 -11.77 7.36
N ALA A 178 7.89 -12.74 6.75
CA ALA A 178 7.48 -13.98 7.42
C ALA A 178 8.70 -14.66 8.10
N PRO A 179 8.52 -15.25 9.29
CA PRO A 179 9.58 -16.01 9.94
C PRO A 179 10.01 -17.20 9.07
N PHE A 180 11.30 -17.51 9.09
CA PHE A 180 11.82 -18.71 8.44
C PHE A 180 11.22 -19.96 9.11
N LYS A 181 10.74 -20.89 8.29
CA LYS A 181 10.24 -22.19 8.72
C LYS A 181 11.03 -23.25 7.98
N GLU A 182 11.98 -23.88 8.67
CA GLU A 182 12.64 -25.07 8.16
C GLU A 182 11.59 -26.18 8.06
N LYS A 183 11.36 -26.71 6.86
CA LYS A 183 10.50 -27.88 6.71
C LYS A 183 11.25 -29.05 7.33
N ALA A 184 10.69 -29.61 8.40
CA ALA A 184 11.13 -30.88 8.97
C ALA A 184 10.88 -32.04 8.00
#